data_AF-A0A6S6M123-F1
#
_entry.id   AF-A0A6S6M123-F1
#
_cell.length_a   1.000
_cell.length_b   1.000
_cell.length_c   1.000
_cell.angle_alpha   90.00
_cell.angle_beta   90.00
_cell.angle_gamma   90.00
#
_symmetry.space_group_name_H-M   'P 1'
#
loop_
_entity.id
_entity.type
_entity.pdbx_description
1 polymer ?
#
loop_
_entity_poly.entity_id
_entity_poly.type
_entity_poly.pdbx_seq_one_letter_code
_entity_poly.pdbx_strand_id
1 'polypeptide(L)'
;MAAHAVALDEYRADFSPTLWDADKRIKQMVFSGAHADVGGGYPENGLSQVTLQWMVDELMSLGLLVDYDRFLSLRPDPAATAHIPWKDLAYLHHERNFNGMTGHCSVSLREKAGPVRPDPDPKETAVPYKPGNVPRDICTDPGRKLCANCRFS
;
A
#
# COMPACT_ATOMS: atom_id res chain seq x y z
N MET A 1 -1.61 6.61 -19.74
CA MET A 1 -1.76 5.65 -18.63
C MET A 1 -2.19 6.42 -17.41
N ALA A 2 -2.98 5.83 -16.52
CA ALA A 2 -3.32 6.38 -15.22
C ALA A 2 -3.06 5.30 -14.16
N ALA A 3 -2.42 5.68 -13.06
CA ALA A 3 -2.08 4.78 -11.96
C ALA A 3 -2.85 5.21 -10.71
N HIS A 4 -3.52 4.26 -10.06
CA HIS A 4 -4.31 4.50 -8.85
C HIS A 4 -3.90 3.51 -7.75
N ALA A 5 -3.39 4.04 -6.64
CA ALA A 5 -3.06 3.27 -5.46
C ALA A 5 -4.18 3.38 -4.43
N VAL A 6 -4.71 2.24 -3.99
CA VAL A 6 -5.85 2.16 -3.08
C VAL A 6 -5.39 1.59 -1.74
N ALA A 7 -5.77 2.24 -0.64
CA ALA A 7 -5.45 1.82 0.72
C ALA A 7 -6.31 0.63 1.17
N LEU A 8 -5.64 -0.49 1.50
CA LEU A 8 -6.26 -1.73 1.99
C LEU A 8 -6.84 -1.55 3.40
N ASP A 9 -6.08 -0.87 4.26
CA ASP A 9 -6.38 -0.79 5.69
C ASP A 9 -7.12 0.50 6.03
N GLU A 10 -7.64 1.26 5.07
CA GLU A 10 -8.45 2.42 5.41
C GLU A 10 -9.88 1.99 5.76
N TYR A 11 -10.32 2.23 7.00
CA TYR A 11 -11.63 1.82 7.51
C TYR A 11 -12.54 2.98 7.92
N ARG A 12 -12.11 4.25 7.78
CA ARG A 12 -13.00 5.39 8.07
C ARG A 12 -14.04 5.52 6.96
N ALA A 13 -15.33 5.54 7.32
CA ALA A 13 -16.44 5.56 6.36
C ALA A 13 -16.33 6.70 5.32
N ASP A 14 -15.95 7.90 5.79
CA ASP A 14 -15.85 9.12 4.97
C ASP A 14 -14.68 9.10 3.96
N PHE A 15 -13.78 8.12 4.09
CA PHE A 15 -12.58 7.97 3.23
C PHE A 15 -12.74 6.83 2.22
N SER A 16 -13.97 6.54 1.82
CA SER A 16 -14.25 5.47 0.86
C SER A 16 -13.67 5.82 -0.52
N PRO A 17 -12.82 4.96 -1.10
CA PRO A 17 -12.16 5.28 -2.36
C PRO A 17 -13.14 5.28 -3.52
N THR A 18 -12.98 6.23 -4.44
CA THR A 18 -13.65 6.19 -5.75
C THR A 18 -12.89 5.25 -6.66
N LEU A 19 -13.34 4.00 -6.77
CA LEU A 19 -12.73 3.02 -7.66
C LEU A 19 -12.98 3.39 -9.13
N TRP A 20 -11.97 3.17 -9.96
CA TRP A 20 -12.06 3.44 -11.39
C TRP A 20 -12.51 2.20 -12.17
N ASP A 21 -13.28 2.43 -13.23
CA ASP A 21 -13.68 1.38 -14.16
C ASP A 21 -12.47 0.78 -14.87
N ALA A 22 -12.55 -0.51 -15.19
CA ALA A 22 -11.49 -1.22 -15.88
C ALA A 22 -11.26 -0.65 -17.30
N ASP A 23 -10.04 -0.17 -17.55
CA ASP A 23 -9.58 0.28 -18.86
C ASP A 23 -8.11 -0.15 -19.03
N LYS A 24 -7.70 -0.54 -20.23
CA LYS A 24 -6.31 -0.95 -20.53
C LYS A 24 -5.25 0.12 -20.23
N ARG A 25 -5.66 1.38 -20.10
CA ARG A 25 -4.80 2.52 -19.76
C ARG A 25 -4.73 2.77 -18.26
N ILE A 26 -5.58 2.13 -17.47
CA ILE A 26 -5.67 2.29 -16.02
C ILE A 26 -4.97 1.12 -15.35
N LYS A 27 -4.12 1.43 -14.37
CA LYS A 27 -3.56 0.47 -13.45
C LYS A 27 -3.96 0.85 -12.03
N GLN A 28 -4.91 0.11 -11.48
CA GLN A 28 -5.42 0.29 -10.13
C GLN A 28 -4.95 -0.86 -9.25
N MET A 29 -4.25 -0.57 -8.17
CA MET A 29 -3.67 -1.58 -7.29
C MET A 29 -3.91 -1.26 -5.82
N VAL A 30 -4.08 -2.30 -5.02
CA VAL A 30 -4.30 -2.20 -3.57
C VAL A 30 -2.98 -2.33 -2.82
N PHE A 31 -2.74 -1.45 -1.84
CA PHE A 31 -1.54 -1.38 -1.02
C PHE A 31 -1.90 -1.43 0.46
N SER A 32 -1.04 -2.05 1.28
CA SER A 32 -1.16 -2.06 2.73
C SER A 32 -1.01 -0.66 3.33
N GLY A 33 -1.73 -0.42 4.43
CA GLY A 33 -1.74 0.85 5.15
C GLY A 33 -3.05 1.64 5.01
N ALA A 34 -3.22 2.64 5.88
CA ALA A 34 -4.30 3.61 5.83
C ALA A 34 -4.13 4.64 4.69
N HIS A 35 -5.05 5.60 4.57
CA HIS A 35 -5.03 6.60 3.51
C HIS A 35 -3.66 7.30 3.33
N ALA A 36 -3.06 7.81 4.41
CA ALA A 36 -1.77 8.50 4.35
C ALA A 36 -0.56 7.54 4.38
N ASP A 37 -0.74 6.27 4.75
CA ASP A 37 0.29 5.25 4.53
C ASP A 37 0.46 4.93 3.05
N VAL A 38 -0.59 5.09 2.24
CA VAL A 38 -0.51 4.90 0.78
C VAL A 38 -0.21 6.21 0.05
N GLY A 39 -0.85 7.30 0.45
CA GLY A 39 -0.73 8.62 -0.20
C GLY A 39 0.46 9.47 0.27
N GLY A 40 1.06 9.13 1.42
CA GLY A 40 2.01 9.98 2.12
C GLY A 40 1.33 11.00 3.04
N GLY A 41 2.01 11.40 4.10
CA GLY A 41 1.50 12.39 5.07
C GLY A 41 1.91 12.11 6.52
N TYR A 42 2.32 10.88 6.83
CA TYR A 42 2.89 10.53 8.13
C TYR A 42 4.42 10.69 8.15
N PRO A 43 5.03 10.98 9.31
CA PRO A 43 6.49 10.96 9.48
C PRO A 43 7.10 9.58 9.16
N GLU A 44 6.43 8.51 9.59
CA GLU A 44 6.76 7.11 9.32
C GLU A 44 6.33 6.75 7.90
N ASN A 45 7.11 7.21 6.93
CA ASN A 45 6.75 7.18 5.52
C ASN A 45 7.11 5.86 4.79
N GLY A 46 7.61 4.82 5.48
CA GLY A 46 8.09 3.58 4.85
C GLY A 46 7.07 2.90 3.94
N LEU A 47 5.78 2.88 4.34
CA LEU A 47 4.69 2.38 3.50
C LEU A 47 4.41 3.27 2.30
N SER A 48 4.35 4.59 2.50
CA SER A 48 4.07 5.51 1.39
C SER A 48 5.19 5.52 0.36
N GLN A 49 6.41 5.26 0.79
CA GLN A 49 7.56 5.07 -0.10
C GLN A 49 7.46 3.79 -0.94
N VAL A 50 6.77 2.74 -0.49
CA VAL A 50 6.43 1.57 -1.32
C VAL A 50 5.50 1.97 -2.46
N THR A 51 4.43 2.69 -2.17
CA THR A 51 3.49 3.16 -3.18
C THR A 51 4.14 4.15 -4.15
N LEU A 52 4.96 5.08 -3.63
CA LEU A 52 5.70 6.05 -4.44
C LEU A 52 6.69 5.35 -5.37
N GLN A 53 7.45 4.37 -4.86
CA GLN A 53 8.36 3.55 -5.66
C GLN A 53 7.61 2.88 -6.82
N TRP A 54 6.44 2.26 -6.54
CA TRP A 54 5.61 1.65 -7.57
C TRP A 54 5.15 2.66 -8.63
N MET A 55 4.64 3.82 -8.20
CA MET A 55 4.15 4.85 -9.11
C MET A 55 5.27 5.40 -9.99
N VAL A 56 6.47 5.62 -9.44
CA VAL A 56 7.65 6.02 -10.21
C VAL A 56 8.02 4.93 -11.22
N ASP A 57 8.02 3.66 -10.83
CA ASP A 57 8.28 2.55 -11.76
C ASP A 57 7.26 2.52 -12.92
N GLU A 58 5.97 2.81 -12.65
CA GLU A 58 4.97 2.98 -13.73
C GLU A 58 5.32 4.13 -14.67
N LEU A 59 5.68 5.31 -14.14
CA LEU A 59 6.02 6.49 -14.96
C LEU A 59 7.30 6.25 -15.79
N MET A 60 8.33 5.65 -15.19
CA MET A 60 9.58 5.32 -15.88
C MET A 60 9.36 4.29 -16.99
N SER A 61 8.44 3.32 -16.81
CA SER A 61 8.10 2.34 -17.84
C SER A 61 7.48 2.98 -19.10
N LEU A 62 6.96 4.20 -18.98
CA LEU A 62 6.44 5.02 -20.09
C LEU A 62 7.49 5.97 -20.69
N GLY A 63 8.72 5.94 -20.18
CA GLY A 63 9.82 6.79 -20.63
C GLY A 63 9.82 8.19 -20.02
N LEU A 64 9.08 8.44 -18.93
CA LEU A 64 9.17 9.72 -18.22
C LEU A 64 10.48 9.79 -17.43
N LEU A 65 11.10 10.97 -17.46
CA LEU A 65 12.27 11.27 -16.65
C LEU A 65 11.83 11.62 -15.24
N VAL A 66 12.46 10.98 -14.26
CA VAL A 66 12.31 11.28 -12.83
C VAL A 66 13.64 11.73 -12.27
N ASP A 67 13.62 12.57 -11.24
CA ASP A 67 14.81 12.94 -10.49
C ASP A 67 15.39 11.67 -9.84
N TYR A 68 16.47 11.18 -10.46
CA TYR A 68 17.05 9.88 -10.13
C TYR A 68 17.67 9.86 -8.73
N ASP A 69 18.25 10.97 -8.29
CA ASP A 69 18.89 11.07 -6.97
C ASP A 69 17.83 11.01 -5.87
N ARG A 70 16.72 11.74 -6.05
CA ARG A 70 15.57 11.64 -5.13
C ARG A 70 14.98 10.24 -5.11
N PHE A 71 14.90 9.59 -6.26
CA PHE A 71 14.39 8.22 -6.36
C PHE A 71 15.29 7.19 -5.66
N LEU A 72 16.62 7.29 -5.81
CA LEU A 72 17.57 6.42 -5.13
C LEU A 72 17.56 6.59 -3.60
N SER A 73 17.12 7.76 -3.12
CA SER A 73 16.98 8.03 -1.70
C SER A 73 15.77 7.35 -1.05
N LEU A 74 14.83 6.82 -1.85
CA LEU A 74 13.68 6.12 -1.30
C LEU A 74 14.11 4.92 -0.43
N ARG A 75 13.41 4.76 0.69
CA ARG A 75 13.50 3.65 1.64
C ARG A 75 12.11 2.99 1.77
N PRO A 76 11.62 2.30 0.72
CA PRO A 76 10.38 1.55 0.82
C PRO A 76 10.51 0.43 1.86
N ASP A 77 9.57 0.36 2.79
CA ASP A 77 9.56 -0.67 3.81
C ASP A 77 8.13 -1.21 3.99
N PRO A 78 7.82 -2.40 3.42
CA PRO A 78 6.54 -3.05 3.61
C PRO A 78 6.25 -3.39 5.09
N ALA A 79 7.27 -3.48 5.95
CA ALA A 79 7.14 -3.80 7.37
C ALA A 79 7.00 -2.55 8.28
N ALA A 80 6.99 -1.35 7.71
CA ALA A 80 6.90 -0.10 8.47
C ALA A 80 5.59 0.01 9.26
N THR A 81 5.57 0.95 10.22
CA THR A 81 4.44 1.26 11.10
C THR A 81 3.10 1.29 10.37
N ALA A 82 2.06 0.73 11.00
CA ALA A 82 0.68 0.73 10.49
C ALA A 82 -0.13 1.81 11.21
N HIS A 83 -0.53 2.88 10.52
CA HIS A 83 -1.40 3.86 11.16
C HIS A 83 -2.84 3.36 11.14
N ILE A 84 -3.54 3.47 12.27
CA ILE A 84 -4.91 2.98 12.45
C ILE A 84 -5.91 4.09 12.81
N PRO A 85 -6.03 5.14 11.97
CA PRO A 85 -6.80 6.35 12.29
C PRO A 85 -8.30 6.11 12.51
N TRP A 86 -8.85 4.97 12.07
CA TRP A 86 -10.24 4.59 12.32
C TRP A 86 -10.52 4.16 13.77
N LYS A 87 -9.49 3.98 14.62
CA LYS A 87 -9.69 3.75 16.06
C LYS A 87 -10.09 5.04 16.80
N ASP A 88 -9.91 6.21 16.20
CA ASP A 88 -10.41 7.47 16.77
C ASP A 88 -11.94 7.47 16.78
N LEU A 89 -12.53 7.80 17.94
CA LEU A 89 -13.97 7.85 18.17
C LEU A 89 -14.69 8.86 17.27
N ALA A 90 -13.97 9.78 16.63
CA ALA A 90 -14.50 10.71 15.66
C ALA A 90 -14.99 10.03 14.36
N TYR A 91 -14.56 8.80 14.07
CA TYR A 91 -14.87 8.14 12.80
C TYR A 91 -15.78 6.93 12.95
N LEU A 92 -16.70 6.78 12.00
CA LEU A 92 -17.41 5.53 11.80
C LEU A 92 -16.51 4.52 11.08
N HIS A 93 -16.50 3.30 11.59
CA HIS A 93 -15.78 2.18 10.99
C HIS A 93 -16.62 1.54 9.88
N HIS A 94 -16.03 1.33 8.72
CA HIS A 94 -16.62 0.60 7.61
C HIS A 94 -15.60 -0.34 6.95
N GLU A 95 -15.82 -1.65 7.11
CA GLU A 95 -15.01 -2.66 6.42
C GLU A 95 -15.26 -2.64 4.90
N ARG A 96 -14.19 -2.88 4.14
CA ARG A 96 -14.23 -2.82 2.67
C ARG A 96 -13.79 -4.14 2.10
N ASN A 97 -14.37 -4.48 0.95
CA ASN A 97 -14.03 -5.70 0.22
C ASN A 97 -13.36 -5.32 -1.09
N PHE A 98 -12.13 -5.81 -1.29
CA PHE A 98 -11.34 -5.59 -2.50
C PHE A 98 -11.27 -6.84 -3.40
N ASN A 99 -12.23 -7.77 -3.27
CA ASN A 99 -12.37 -8.91 -4.18
C ASN A 99 -12.50 -8.42 -5.63
N GLY A 100 -11.73 -9.04 -6.54
CA GLY A 100 -11.68 -8.65 -7.95
C GLY A 100 -10.74 -7.48 -8.25
N MET A 101 -10.07 -6.92 -7.24
CA MET A 101 -8.94 -6.03 -7.43
C MET A 101 -7.62 -6.77 -7.30
N THR A 102 -6.55 -6.17 -7.85
CA THR A 102 -5.20 -6.70 -7.71
C THR A 102 -4.45 -5.98 -6.59
N GLY A 103 -3.96 -6.72 -5.61
CA GLY A 103 -3.04 -6.22 -4.60
C GLY A 103 -1.61 -6.12 -5.13
N HIS A 104 -0.84 -5.15 -4.65
CA HIS A 104 0.58 -5.08 -4.91
C HIS A 104 1.34 -6.14 -4.10
N CYS A 105 2.46 -6.64 -4.64
CA CYS A 105 3.28 -7.69 -4.02
C CYS A 105 3.73 -7.34 -2.58
N SER A 106 3.82 -6.04 -2.28
CA SER A 106 4.13 -5.54 -0.94
C SER A 106 3.12 -5.96 0.13
N VAL A 107 1.87 -6.24 -0.23
CA VAL A 107 0.85 -6.75 0.70
C VAL A 107 1.30 -8.10 1.26
N SER A 108 1.67 -9.04 0.38
CA SER A 108 2.18 -10.35 0.80
C SER A 108 3.55 -10.27 1.46
N LEU A 109 4.40 -9.32 1.06
CA LEU A 109 5.67 -9.08 1.77
C LEU A 109 5.42 -8.62 3.20
N ARG A 110 4.42 -7.76 3.43
CA ARG A 110 4.03 -7.30 4.75
C ARG A 110 3.40 -8.40 5.60
N GLU A 111 2.55 -9.26 5.03
CA GLU A 111 1.99 -10.42 5.74
C GLU A 111 3.10 -11.38 6.22
N LYS A 112 4.19 -11.48 5.46
CA LYS A 112 5.38 -12.30 5.79
C LYS A 112 6.41 -11.55 6.64
N ALA A 113 6.36 -10.22 6.66
CA ALA A 113 7.12 -9.43 7.61
C ALA A 113 6.61 -9.76 9.02
N GLY A 114 7.49 -9.75 10.01
CA GLY A 114 7.12 -10.05 11.39
C GLY A 114 6.06 -9.11 11.96
N PRO A 115 5.84 -9.12 13.28
CA PRO A 115 4.87 -8.25 13.91
C PRO A 115 5.07 -6.77 13.51
N VAL A 116 4.00 -6.12 13.04
CA VAL A 116 3.98 -4.70 12.68
C VAL A 116 3.47 -3.87 13.85
N ARG A 117 4.05 -2.69 14.04
CA ARG A 117 3.63 -1.77 15.11
C ARG A 117 2.44 -0.93 14.65
N PRO A 118 1.31 -0.95 15.37
CA PRO A 118 0.22 0.00 15.13
C PRO A 118 0.53 1.39 15.72
N ASP A 119 -0.01 2.44 15.12
CA ASP A 119 0.05 3.85 15.57
C ASP A 119 -1.38 4.44 15.53
N PRO A 120 -1.88 5.14 16.57
CA PRO A 120 -1.16 6.14 17.37
C PRO A 120 -0.70 5.76 18.77
N ASP A 121 -1.07 4.59 19.30
CA ASP A 121 -0.65 4.23 20.67
C ASP A 121 0.74 3.57 20.67
N PRO A 122 1.81 4.26 21.09
CA PRO A 122 3.15 3.69 21.11
C PRO A 122 3.29 2.54 22.12
N LYS A 123 2.32 2.34 23.02
CA LYS A 123 2.30 1.24 23.99
C LYS A 123 1.66 -0.02 23.44
N GLU A 124 0.94 0.05 22.31
CA GLU A 124 0.43 -1.15 21.64
C GLU A 124 1.61 -2.00 21.15
N THR A 125 1.55 -3.31 21.45
CA THR A 125 2.56 -4.26 21.02
C THR A 125 2.45 -4.50 19.52
N ALA A 126 3.58 -4.74 18.87
CA ALA A 126 3.58 -5.16 17.48
C ALA A 126 2.80 -6.48 17.31
N VAL A 127 1.95 -6.55 16.30
CA VAL A 127 1.09 -7.71 16.01
C VAL A 127 1.31 -8.22 14.60
N PRO A 128 1.18 -9.54 14.33
CA PRO A 128 1.24 -10.04 12.95
C PRO A 128 0.24 -9.32 12.03
N TYR A 129 0.68 -8.88 10.86
CA TYR A 129 -0.18 -8.23 9.87
C TYR A 129 -1.03 -9.28 9.14
N LYS A 130 -2.34 -9.30 9.42
CA LYS A 130 -3.31 -10.23 8.83
C LYS A 130 -4.67 -9.55 8.59
N PRO A 131 -4.79 -8.64 7.62
CA PRO A 131 -6.05 -7.94 7.36
C PRO A 131 -7.10 -8.91 6.79
N GLY A 132 -8.37 -8.69 7.13
CA GLY A 132 -9.47 -9.59 6.74
C GLY A 132 -9.95 -9.42 5.29
N ASN A 133 -9.44 -8.41 4.59
CA ASN A 133 -9.94 -7.95 3.29
C ASN A 133 -8.88 -7.95 2.17
N VAL A 134 -7.82 -8.77 2.31
CA VAL A 134 -6.77 -8.92 1.30
C VAL A 134 -7.37 -9.29 -0.06
N PRO A 135 -6.97 -8.62 -1.17
CA PRO A 135 -7.39 -9.02 -2.51
C PRO A 135 -6.90 -10.44 -2.83
N ARG A 136 -7.74 -11.24 -3.51
CA ARG A 136 -7.37 -12.61 -3.90
C ARG A 136 -6.22 -12.66 -4.90
N ASP A 137 -6.17 -11.69 -5.80
CA ASP A 137 -5.14 -11.59 -6.82
C ASP A 137 -4.04 -10.65 -6.33
N ILE A 138 -2.83 -11.17 -6.11
CA ILE A 138 -1.64 -10.37 -5.80
C ILE A 138 -0.75 -10.32 -7.04
N CYS A 139 -0.35 -9.12 -7.45
CA CYS A 139 0.59 -8.90 -8.53
C CYS A 139 1.96 -9.46 -8.17
N THR A 140 2.57 -10.17 -9.10
CA THR A 140 3.86 -10.86 -8.93
C THR A 140 4.90 -10.41 -9.96
N ASP A 141 4.76 -9.22 -10.53
CA ASP A 141 5.61 -8.69 -11.61
C ASP A 141 7.10 -8.67 -11.23
N PRO A 142 7.92 -9.64 -11.71
CA PRO A 142 9.29 -9.79 -11.26
C PRO A 142 10.22 -8.69 -11.79
N GLY A 143 9.76 -7.90 -12.78
CA GLY A 143 10.50 -6.77 -13.32
C GLY A 143 10.56 -5.56 -12.39
N ARG A 144 9.79 -5.56 -11.29
CA ARG A 144 9.75 -4.46 -10.32
C ARG A 144 10.63 -4.72 -9.13
N LYS A 145 11.33 -3.67 -8.69
CA LYS A 145 12.37 -3.72 -7.65
C LYS A 145 11.90 -4.37 -6.35
N LEU A 146 10.64 -4.14 -5.95
CA LEU A 146 10.03 -4.73 -4.75
C LEU A 146 9.44 -6.13 -4.97
N CYS A 147 8.96 -6.42 -6.18
CA CYS A 147 8.28 -7.69 -6.49
C CYS A 147 9.25 -8.79 -6.95
N ALA A 148 10.49 -8.44 -7.32
CA ALA A 148 11.56 -9.39 -7.65
C ALA A 148 11.88 -10.40 -6.53
N ASN A 149 11.54 -10.08 -5.27
CA ASN A 149 11.79 -10.94 -4.10
C ASN A 149 10.57 -11.81 -3.69
N CYS A 150 9.43 -11.70 -4.37
CA CYS A 150 8.27 -12.52 -4.09
C CYS A 150 8.49 -13.95 -4.62
N ARG A 151 9.03 -14.84 -3.77
CA ARG A 151 9.03 -16.28 -4.04
C ARG A 151 7.60 -16.81 -3.89
N PHE A 152 7.10 -17.35 -4.99
CA PHE A 152 5.84 -18.08 -5.09
C PHE A 152 5.83 -19.26 -4.11
N SER A 153 4.72 -19.43 -3.40
CA SER A 153 4.38 -20.64 -2.64
C SER A 153 3.05 -21.16 -3.14
#